data_AF-A0A2V5YMM4-F1
#
_entry.id   AF-A0A2V5YMM4-F1
#
_cell.length_a   1.000
_cell.length_b   1.000
_cell.length_c   1.000
_cell.angle_alpha   90.00
_cell.angle_beta   90.00
_cell.angle_gamma   90.00
#
_symmetry.space_group_name_H-M   'P 1'
#
loop_
_entity.id
_entity.type
_entity.pdbx_description
1 polymer ?
#
loop_
_entity_poly.entity_id
_entity_poly.type
_entity_poly.pdbx_seq_one_letter_code
_entity_poly.pdbx_strand_id
1 'polypeptide(L)'
;MEKAATPAAAQTAALKIHPKVFSMINCWISDSESPVVTEINLDAVEKDRNEFNENGLKQDGEWLQSPAPDSNGFMRYRVLESKSNHYKVEYQENGGGTLTTASTIEFDIEKRNIQRDSKPVTIRVLRVSSYNQK
;
A
#
# COMPACT_ATOMS: atom_id res chain seq x y z
N MET A 1 11.69 22.76 21.09
CA MET A 1 12.50 22.05 20.08
C MET A 1 11.53 21.42 19.10
N GLU A 2 11.34 22.04 17.94
CA GLU A 2 10.45 21.55 16.90
C GLU A 2 11.15 20.39 16.19
N LYS A 3 10.56 19.19 16.24
CA LYS A 3 11.13 18.01 15.61
C LYS A 3 10.98 18.20 14.10
N ALA A 4 12.09 18.35 13.38
CA ALA A 4 12.08 18.49 11.92
C ALA A 4 11.26 17.35 11.30
N ALA A 5 10.25 17.68 10.50
CA ALA A 5 9.45 16.71 9.77
C ALA A 5 10.34 15.95 8.78
N THR A 6 10.21 14.63 8.74
CA THR A 6 10.97 13.81 7.78
C THR A 6 10.44 14.07 6.36
N PRO A 7 11.30 14.27 5.35
CA PRO A 7 10.86 14.50 3.97
C PRO A 7 9.97 13.36 3.43
N ALA A 8 8.97 13.67 2.59
CA ALA A 8 7.99 12.68 2.09
C ALA A 8 8.63 11.48 1.36
N ALA A 9 9.71 11.71 0.60
CA ALA A 9 10.48 10.63 -0.04
C ALA A 9 11.12 9.67 1.00
N ALA A 10 11.61 10.21 2.11
CA ALA A 10 12.17 9.40 3.19
C ALA A 10 11.07 8.67 3.99
N GLN A 11 9.89 9.27 4.15
CA GLN A 11 8.73 8.59 4.74
C GLN A 11 8.26 7.41 3.88
N THR A 12 8.17 7.62 2.56
CA THR A 12 7.80 6.56 1.59
C THR A 12 8.82 5.42 1.59
N ALA A 13 10.10 5.77 1.59
CA ALA A 13 11.19 4.80 1.69
C ALA A 13 11.26 4.08 3.04
N ALA A 14 10.62 4.59 4.10
CA ALA A 14 10.53 3.92 5.39
C ALA A 14 9.35 2.94 5.45
N LEU A 15 8.22 3.26 4.80
CA LEU A 15 7.03 2.41 4.76
C LEU A 15 7.23 1.12 3.94
N LYS A 16 7.92 1.21 2.78
CA LYS A 16 8.26 0.09 1.88
C LYS A 16 7.18 -1.01 1.74
N ILE A 17 5.96 -0.61 1.39
CA ILE A 17 4.89 -1.56 1.06
C ILE A 17 4.83 -1.70 -0.46
N HIS A 18 4.72 -2.92 -0.98
CA HIS A 18 4.58 -3.12 -2.42
C HIS A 18 3.30 -2.41 -2.94
N PRO A 19 3.34 -1.55 -3.99
CA PRO A 19 2.18 -0.75 -4.41
C PRO A 19 0.90 -1.56 -4.70
N LYS A 20 1.05 -2.79 -5.21
CA LYS A 20 -0.05 -3.75 -5.42
C LYS A 20 -0.91 -4.02 -4.17
N VAL A 21 -0.38 -3.85 -2.95
CA VAL A 21 -1.18 -3.96 -1.72
C VAL A 21 -2.35 -2.98 -1.73
N PHE A 22 -2.15 -1.77 -2.25
CA PHE A 22 -3.18 -0.76 -2.34
C PHE A 22 -4.18 -1.04 -3.47
N SER A 23 -3.77 -1.73 -4.55
CA SER A 23 -4.69 -2.19 -5.59
C SER A 23 -5.68 -3.22 -5.06
N MET A 24 -5.32 -4.02 -4.05
CA MET A 24 -6.24 -4.98 -3.43
C MET A 24 -7.37 -4.29 -2.64
N ILE A 25 -7.14 -3.09 -2.12
CA ILE A 25 -8.14 -2.29 -1.39
C ILE A 25 -9.24 -1.84 -2.34
N ASN A 26 -8.87 -1.52 -3.58
CA ASN A 26 -9.75 -1.10 -4.65
C ASN A 26 -9.88 -2.19 -5.71
N CYS A 27 -10.80 -3.15 -5.54
CA CYS A 27 -11.01 -4.16 -6.57
C CYS A 27 -11.70 -3.54 -7.79
N TRP A 28 -11.11 -3.69 -8.98
CA TRP A 28 -11.66 -3.21 -10.26
C TRP A 28 -13.08 -3.71 -10.57
N ILE A 29 -13.54 -4.76 -9.88
CA ILE A 29 -14.82 -5.46 -10.15
C ILE A 29 -16.01 -4.74 -9.49
N SER A 30 -15.79 -3.87 -8.49
CA SER A 30 -16.88 -3.22 -7.76
C SER A 30 -17.03 -1.75 -8.15
N ASP A 31 -17.75 -1.49 -9.24
CA ASP A 31 -18.19 -0.13 -9.62
C ASP A 31 -19.17 0.49 -8.59
N SER A 32 -19.63 -0.28 -7.59
CA SER A 32 -20.71 0.11 -6.68
C SER A 32 -20.28 0.37 -5.23
N GLU A 33 -19.16 -0.21 -4.77
CA GLU A 33 -18.74 -0.09 -3.37
C GLU A 33 -17.22 -0.25 -3.21
N SER A 34 -16.62 0.60 -2.37
CA SER A 34 -15.20 0.58 -2.01
C SER A 34 -15.01 1.14 -0.60
N PRO A 35 -14.00 0.68 0.17
CA PRO A 35 -12.99 -0.33 -0.20
C PRO A 35 -13.51 -1.77 -0.13
N VAL A 36 -12.98 -2.65 -0.99
CA VAL A 36 -13.34 -4.09 -1.01
C VAL A 36 -12.56 -4.88 0.04
N VAL A 37 -11.33 -4.46 0.32
CA VAL A 37 -10.48 -5.05 1.38
C VAL A 37 -10.14 -3.98 2.40
N THR A 38 -10.45 -4.23 3.66
CA THR A 38 -10.17 -3.32 4.78
C THR A 38 -9.01 -3.76 5.67
N GLU A 39 -8.56 -5.02 5.56
CA GLU A 39 -7.43 -5.53 6.33
C GLU A 39 -6.53 -6.45 5.50
N ILE A 40 -5.20 -6.26 5.59
CA ILE A 40 -4.21 -7.03 4.83
C ILE A 40 -3.08 -7.49 5.76
N ASN A 41 -2.73 -8.78 5.70
CA ASN A 41 -1.60 -9.36 6.43
C ASN A 41 -0.28 -9.05 5.70
N LEU A 42 0.46 -8.04 6.18
CA LEU A 42 1.70 -7.59 5.54
C LEU A 42 2.82 -8.66 5.59
N ASP A 43 2.85 -9.48 6.63
CA ASP A 43 3.85 -10.55 6.75
C ASP A 43 3.59 -11.70 5.76
N ALA A 44 2.34 -11.87 5.32
CA ALA A 44 2.01 -12.83 4.27
C ALA A 44 2.37 -12.25 2.89
N VAL A 45 2.05 -10.98 2.64
CA VAL A 45 2.42 -10.25 1.41
C VAL A 45 3.92 -10.30 1.18
N GLU A 46 4.74 -9.98 2.19
CA GLU A 46 6.21 -9.99 2.07
C GLU A 46 6.80 -11.38 1.78
N LYS A 47 6.08 -12.46 2.13
CA LYS A 47 6.49 -13.85 1.85
C LYS A 47 6.05 -14.31 0.47
N ASP A 48 4.99 -13.74 -0.08
CA ASP A 48 4.53 -14.03 -1.43
C ASP A 48 5.36 -13.28 -2.47
N ARG A 49 6.52 -13.86 -2.77
CA ARG A 49 7.43 -13.36 -3.80
C ARG A 49 6.99 -13.70 -5.22
N ASN A 50 5.87 -14.39 -5.41
CA ASN A 50 5.32 -14.56 -6.75
C ASN A 50 4.55 -13.29 -7.12
N GLU A 51 3.61 -12.90 -6.26
CA GLU A 51 2.70 -11.80 -6.53
C GLU A 51 3.24 -10.41 -6.14
N PHE A 52 4.09 -10.34 -5.10
CA PHE A 52 4.64 -9.08 -4.54
C PHE A 52 6.16 -9.05 -4.62
N ASN A 53 6.73 -9.52 -5.72
CA ASN A 53 8.17 -9.50 -5.90
C ASN A 53 8.70 -8.06 -5.93
N GLU A 54 9.87 -7.85 -5.33
CA GLU A 54 10.52 -6.52 -5.31
C GLU A 54 11.19 -6.15 -6.65
N ASN A 55 11.18 -7.07 -7.62
CA ASN A 55 11.82 -6.84 -8.91
C ASN A 55 11.01 -5.79 -9.69
N GLY A 56 11.64 -4.68 -10.03
CA GLY A 56 10.97 -3.57 -10.70
C GLY A 56 10.35 -2.55 -9.75
N LEU A 57 10.48 -2.72 -8.42
CA LEU A 57 10.25 -1.62 -7.49
C LEU A 57 11.27 -0.51 -7.75
N LYS A 58 10.77 0.69 -8.03
CA LYS A 58 11.58 1.87 -8.30
C LYS A 58 11.12 3.02 -7.42
N GLN A 59 12.07 3.66 -6.75
CA GLN A 59 11.84 4.94 -6.10
C GLN A 59 12.06 6.07 -7.13
N ASP A 60 11.05 6.92 -7.31
CA ASP A 60 11.07 8.08 -8.20
C ASP A 60 10.57 9.32 -7.43
N GLY A 61 11.52 10.08 -6.89
CA GLY A 61 11.22 11.18 -5.97
C GLY A 61 10.47 10.70 -4.73
N GLU A 62 9.23 11.18 -4.58
CA GLU A 62 8.32 10.81 -3.48
C GLU A 62 7.60 9.48 -3.71
N TRP A 63 7.64 8.94 -4.92
CA TRP A 63 6.87 7.77 -5.31
C TRP A 63 7.68 6.49 -5.17
N LEU A 64 7.06 5.45 -4.61
CA LEU A 64 7.47 4.07 -4.81
C LEU A 64 6.54 3.45 -5.86
N GLN A 65 7.14 2.93 -6.94
CA GLN A 65 6.43 2.43 -8.11
C GLN A 65 6.78 0.98 -8.39
N SER A 66 5.81 0.20 -8.86
CA SER A 66 5.96 -1.12 -9.48
C SER A 66 5.31 -1.11 -10.87
N PRO A 67 5.78 -1.96 -11.81
CA PRO A 67 5.03 -2.22 -13.03
C PRO A 67 3.65 -2.84 -12.71
N ALA A 68 2.66 -2.59 -13.57
CA ALA A 68 1.40 -3.33 -13.51
C ALA A 68 1.62 -4.78 -14.01
N PRO A 69 1.03 -5.82 -13.38
CA PRO A 69 1.34 -7.21 -13.71
C PRO A 69 0.97 -7.61 -15.15
N ASP A 70 -0.13 -7.06 -15.68
CA ASP A 70 -0.75 -7.51 -16.93
C ASP A 70 -0.77 -6.41 -18.02
N SER A 71 -0.05 -5.32 -17.83
CA SER A 71 -0.02 -4.20 -18.79
C SER A 71 1.31 -3.46 -18.79
N ASN A 72 1.52 -2.59 -19.78
CA ASN A 72 2.63 -1.63 -19.79
C ASN A 72 2.42 -0.45 -18.81
N GLY A 73 1.49 -0.59 -17.88
CA GLY A 73 1.12 0.40 -16.89
C GLY A 73 1.99 0.37 -15.63
N PHE A 74 1.52 1.06 -14.60
CA PHE A 74 2.21 1.13 -13.31
C PHE A 74 1.23 1.21 -12.15
N MET A 75 1.72 0.81 -10.98
CA MET A 75 1.11 1.10 -9.69
C MET A 75 2.13 1.88 -8.87
N ARG A 76 1.72 2.96 -8.20
CA ARG A 76 2.63 3.74 -7.36
C ARG A 76 1.92 4.35 -6.19
N TYR A 77 2.66 4.61 -5.12
CA TYR A 77 2.17 5.42 -4.02
C TYR A 77 3.24 6.37 -3.49
N ARG A 78 2.79 7.41 -2.81
CA ARG A 78 3.62 8.26 -1.98
C ARG A 78 2.96 8.48 -0.62
N VAL A 79 3.77 8.64 0.41
CA VAL A 79 3.29 8.97 1.75
C VAL A 79 2.99 10.46 1.84
N LEU A 80 1.74 10.78 2.17
CA LEU A 80 1.28 12.14 2.45
C LEU A 80 1.42 12.48 3.94
N GLU A 81 1.16 11.51 4.82
CA GLU A 81 1.31 11.63 6.27
C GLU A 81 1.80 10.31 6.87
N SER A 82 2.72 10.40 7.84
CA SER A 82 3.15 9.27 8.67
C SER A 82 3.31 9.72 10.11
N LYS A 83 2.52 9.13 11.01
CA LYS A 83 2.56 9.42 12.45
C LYS A 83 2.41 8.14 13.25
N SER A 84 3.48 7.72 13.93
CA SER A 84 3.52 6.47 14.69
C SER A 84 3.22 5.25 13.81
N ASN A 85 2.03 4.68 13.92
CA ASN A 85 1.54 3.55 13.14
C ASN A 85 0.46 3.95 12.13
N HIS A 86 0.07 5.22 12.09
CA HIS A 86 -0.92 5.77 11.18
C HIS A 86 -0.24 6.33 9.93
N TYR A 87 -0.81 6.04 8.78
CA TYR A 87 -0.32 6.44 7.48
C TYR A 87 -1.45 6.95 6.59
N LYS A 88 -1.14 7.98 5.82
CA LYS A 88 -1.95 8.46 4.70
C LYS A 88 -1.11 8.41 3.45
N VAL A 89 -1.60 7.75 2.41
CA VAL A 89 -0.92 7.65 1.13
C VAL A 89 -1.80 8.18 0.00
N GLU A 90 -1.16 8.73 -1.01
CA GLU A 90 -1.75 8.83 -2.34
C GLU A 90 -1.30 7.61 -3.12
N TYR A 91 -2.28 6.84 -3.62
CA TYR A 91 -2.07 5.71 -4.50
C TYR A 91 -2.54 6.08 -5.91
N GLN A 92 -1.80 5.61 -6.92
CA GLN A 92 -2.15 5.78 -8.33
C GLN A 92 -1.93 4.49 -9.09
N GLU A 93 -2.82 4.26 -10.06
CA GLU A 93 -2.78 3.10 -10.93
C GLU A 93 -3.05 3.52 -12.38
N ASN A 94 -2.26 2.95 -13.29
CA ASN A 94 -2.41 3.10 -14.72
C ASN A 94 -2.39 1.70 -15.35
N GLY A 95 -3.42 1.37 -16.14
CA GLY A 95 -3.57 0.07 -16.80
C GLY A 95 -2.87 -0.05 -18.17
N GLY A 96 -1.86 0.79 -18.45
CA GLY A 96 -1.11 0.81 -19.71
C GLY A 96 -1.65 1.78 -20.77
N GLY A 97 -2.62 2.63 -20.42
CA GLY A 97 -3.22 3.63 -21.29
C GLY A 97 -2.92 5.07 -20.82
N THR A 98 -3.71 6.03 -21.31
CA THR A 98 -3.59 7.44 -20.88
C THR A 98 -4.26 7.72 -19.55
N LEU A 99 -5.24 6.89 -19.15
CA LEU A 99 -5.97 7.05 -17.90
C LEU A 99 -5.12 6.59 -16.71
N THR A 100 -5.01 7.45 -15.71
CA THR A 100 -4.42 7.14 -14.41
C THR A 100 -5.45 7.46 -13.34
N THR A 101 -5.82 6.47 -12.52
CA THR A 101 -6.70 6.67 -11.38
C THR A 101 -5.87 7.06 -10.16
N ALA A 102 -6.48 7.76 -9.21
CA ALA A 102 -5.85 8.14 -7.96
C ALA A 102 -6.81 7.97 -6.79
N SER A 103 -6.29 7.53 -5.65
CA SER A 103 -7.03 7.42 -4.40
C SER A 103 -6.17 7.87 -3.23
N THR A 104 -6.82 8.44 -2.22
CA THR A 104 -6.22 8.69 -0.91
C THR A 104 -6.65 7.59 0.03
N ILE A 105 -5.68 6.93 0.66
CA ILE A 105 -5.92 5.79 1.55
C ILE A 105 -5.31 6.12 2.90
N GLU A 106 -6.11 6.06 3.95
CA GLU A 106 -5.65 6.16 5.34
C GLU A 106 -5.75 4.79 6.00
N PHE A 107 -4.71 4.42 6.74
CA PHE A 107 -4.64 3.13 7.41
C PHE A 107 -3.69 3.17 8.60
N ASP A 108 -3.88 2.17 9.47
CA ASP A 108 -2.98 1.88 10.57
C ASP A 108 -2.26 0.56 10.32
N ILE A 109 -0.99 0.48 10.76
CA ILE A 109 -0.25 -0.80 10.83
C ILE A 109 -0.25 -1.28 12.27
N GLU A 110 -1.02 -2.32 12.55
CA GLU A 110 -1.18 -2.89 13.88
C GLU A 110 -0.51 -4.27 13.99
N LYS A 111 -0.22 -4.70 15.22
CA LYS A 111 0.20 -6.07 15.51
C LYS A 111 -1.00 -6.87 15.98
N ARG A 112 -1.23 -8.04 15.38
CA ARG A 112 -2.32 -8.95 15.76
C ARG A 112 -1.78 -10.35 16.03
N ASN A 113 -2.25 -10.97 17.11
CA ASN A 113 -1.95 -12.38 17.38
C ASN A 113 -2.98 -13.25 16.67
N ILE A 114 -2.51 -14.21 15.87
CA ILE A 114 -3.34 -15.20 15.17
C ILE A 114 -2.85 -16.61 15.48
N GLN A 115 -3.70 -17.61 15.23
CA GLN A 115 -3.29 -19.01 15.21
C GLN A 115 -2.88 -19.39 13.78
N ARG A 116 -1.66 -19.90 13.62
CA ARG A 116 -1.15 -20.50 12.38
C ARG A 116 -0.51 -21.83 12.73
N ASP A 117 -0.97 -22.91 12.10
CA ASP A 117 -0.49 -24.27 12.39
C ASP A 117 -0.55 -24.62 13.89
N SER A 118 -1.66 -24.24 14.54
CA SER A 118 -1.89 -24.39 15.98
C SER A 118 -0.88 -23.69 16.89
N LYS A 119 -0.10 -22.73 16.36
CA LYS A 119 0.83 -21.89 17.12
C LYS A 119 0.38 -20.43 17.10
N PRO A 120 0.47 -19.72 18.24
CA PRO A 120 0.26 -18.28 18.25
C PRO A 120 1.41 -17.58 17.51
N VAL A 121 1.05 -16.75 16.55
CA VAL A 121 2.00 -15.92 15.78
C VAL A 121 1.50 -14.48 15.79
N THR A 122 2.40 -13.54 16.09
CA THR A 122 2.13 -12.11 15.92
C THR A 122 2.41 -11.72 14.49
N ILE A 123 1.45 -11.07 13.83
CA ILE A 123 1.55 -10.56 12.47
C ILE A 123 1.36 -9.05 12.41
N ARG A 124 1.92 -8.40 11.39
CA ARG A 124 1.53 -7.02 11.01
C ARG A 124 0.29 -7.03 10.13
N VAL A 125 -0.67 -6.17 10.47
CA VAL A 125 -1.92 -5.98 9.73
C VAL A 125 -2.01 -4.51 9.31
N LEU A 126 -2.13 -4.27 8.00
CA LEU A 126 -2.59 -2.99 7.48
C LEU A 126 -4.10 -2.96 7.62
N ARG A 127 -4.65 -1.96 8.31
CA ARG A 127 -6.09 -1.78 8.53
C ARG A 127 -6.53 -0.43 7.97
N VAL A 128 -7.35 -0.44 6.94
CA VAL A 128 -7.88 0.75 6.27
C VAL A 128 -8.90 1.44 7.17
N SER A 129 -8.71 2.74 7.38
CA SER A 129 -9.61 3.60 8.15
C SER A 129 -10.37 4.58 7.25
N SER A 130 -9.80 4.97 6.10
CA SER A 130 -10.48 5.80 5.10
C SER A 130 -10.00 5.48 3.70
N TYR A 131 -10.92 5.59 2.74
CA TYR A 131 -10.66 5.44 1.31
C TYR A 131 -11.43 6.52 0.56
N ASN A 132 -10.73 7.29 -0.27
CA ASN A 132 -11.34 8.33 -1.09
C ASN A 132 -10.75 8.30 -2.50
N GLN A 133 -11.57 7.96 -3.48
CA GLN A 133 -11.19 8.02 -4.89
C GLN A 133 -11.31 9.47 -5.40
N LYS A 134 -10.29 9.91 -6.15
CA LYS A 134 -10.26 11.24 -6.77
C LYS A 134 -10.94 11.26 -8.13
#